data_AF-A0A7Y3AV40-F1
#
_entry.id   AF-A0A7Y3AV40-F1
#
_cell.length_a   1.000
_cell.length_b   1.000
_cell.length_c   1.000
_cell.angle_alpha   90.00
_cell.angle_beta   90.00
_cell.angle_gamma   90.00
#
_symmetry.space_group_name_H-M   'P 1'
#
loop_
_entity.id
_entity.type
_entity.pdbx_description
1 polymer ?
#
loop_
_entity_poly.entity_id
_entity_poly.type
_entity_poly.pdbx_seq_one_letter_code
_entity_poly.pdbx_strand_id
1 'polypeptide(L)'
;MSILESLNQTSNKAMNLGEEYISKSQEYYELKVFQQLTATTSMFCKAAILGSLGFLVIILLIVATTLAINNLVGNMIYACLISAGILCLLGAIIYALRFRIENLIVKSMSKQYFN
;
A
#
# COMPACT_ATOMS: atom_id res chain seq x y z
N MET A 1 30.53 -40.55 34.53
CA MET A 1 29.64 -40.50 33.35
C MET A 1 30.54 -40.41 32.13
N SER A 2 30.48 -41.36 31.21
CA SER A 2 31.48 -41.48 30.15
C SER A 2 31.37 -40.29 29.18
N ILE A 3 32.49 -39.66 28.83
CA ILE A 3 32.54 -38.49 27.93
C ILE A 3 31.92 -38.82 26.56
N LEU A 4 31.98 -40.09 26.14
CA LEU A 4 31.32 -40.61 24.94
C LEU A 4 29.78 -40.56 25.03
N GLU A 5 29.20 -40.76 26.21
CA GLU A 5 27.75 -40.69 26.44
C GLU A 5 27.23 -39.25 26.28
N SER A 6 27.97 -38.28 26.85
CA SER A 6 27.65 -36.86 26.70
C SER A 6 27.79 -36.38 25.26
N LEU A 7 28.80 -36.86 24.52
CA LEU A 7 28.98 -36.55 23.10
C LEU A 7 27.84 -37.12 22.25
N ASN A 8 27.43 -38.37 22.52
CA ASN A 8 26.31 -38.99 21.82
C ASN A 8 24.98 -38.27 22.11
N GLN A 9 24.74 -37.88 23.37
CA GLN A 9 23.58 -37.06 23.72
C GLN A 9 23.60 -35.69 23.07
N THR A 10 24.73 -34.98 23.06
CA THR A 10 24.84 -33.67 22.39
C THR A 10 24.64 -33.79 20.88
N SER A 11 25.16 -34.84 20.24
CA SER A 11 24.95 -35.11 18.81
C SER A 11 23.48 -35.38 18.49
N ASN A 12 22.80 -36.22 19.27
CA ASN A 12 21.37 -36.48 19.11
C ASN A 12 20.51 -35.23 19.36
N LYS A 13 20.91 -34.39 20.32
CA LYS A 13 20.22 -33.14 20.63
C LYS A 13 20.43 -32.09 19.55
N ALA A 14 21.63 -32.01 18.97
CA ALA A 14 21.94 -31.15 17.82
C ALA A 14 21.19 -31.58 16.56
N MET A 15 21.04 -32.89 16.33
CA MET A 15 20.27 -33.43 15.21
C MET A 15 18.76 -33.15 15.37
N ASN A 16 18.20 -33.36 16.56
CA ASN A 16 16.81 -33.00 16.87
C ASN A 16 16.56 -31.49 16.73
N LEU A 17 17.47 -30.65 17.23
CA LEU A 17 17.36 -29.20 17.08
C LEU A 17 17.45 -28.77 15.61
N GLY A 18 18.26 -29.47 14.79
CA GLY A 18 18.34 -29.23 13.35
C GLY A 18 17.05 -29.59 12.61
N GLU A 19 16.44 -30.75 12.92
CA GLU A 19 15.14 -31.15 12.37
C GLU A 19 14.02 -30.19 12.81
N GLU A 20 13.98 -29.81 14.08
CA GLU A 20 13.02 -28.83 14.60
C GLU A 20 13.19 -27.46 13.94
N TYR A 21 14.43 -27.03 13.68
CA TYR A 21 14.69 -25.77 12.99
C TYR A 21 14.24 -25.78 11.53
N ILE A 22 14.43 -26.88 10.81
CA ILE A 22 13.95 -27.03 9.42
C ILE A 22 12.41 -27.07 9.39
N SER A 23 11.79 -27.82 10.30
CA SER A 23 10.34 -27.86 10.49
C SER A 23 9.78 -26.46 10.75
N LYS A 24 10.35 -25.72 11.71
CA LYS A 24 9.91 -24.37 12.05
C LYS A 24 10.18 -23.36 10.94
N SER A 25 11.23 -23.56 10.15
CA SER A 25 11.54 -22.71 8.99
C SER A 25 10.50 -22.86 7.86
N GLN A 26 9.97 -24.07 7.63
CA GLN A 26 8.86 -24.28 6.69
C GLN A 26 7.57 -23.60 7.16
N GLU A 27 7.20 -23.82 8.42
CA GLU A 27 5.99 -23.22 9.03
C GLU A 27 6.07 -21.68 9.01
N TYR A 28 7.26 -21.12 9.25
CA TYR A 28 7.51 -19.68 9.14
C TYR A 28 7.39 -19.16 7.71
N TYR A 29 7.85 -19.91 6.71
CA TYR A 29 7.72 -19.53 5.30
C TYR A 29 6.25 -19.49 4.87
N GLU A 30 5.47 -20.48 5.30
CA GLU A 30 4.03 -20.54 5.05
C GLU A 30 3.30 -19.34 5.68
N LEU A 31 3.63 -19.01 6.94
CA LEU A 31 3.13 -17.80 7.60
C LEU A 31 3.54 -16.51 6.89
N LYS A 32 4.79 -16.43 6.39
CA LYS A 32 5.31 -15.23 5.73
C LYS A 32 4.60 -14.97 4.39
N VAL A 33 4.30 -16.03 3.65
CA VAL A 33 3.48 -15.97 2.43
C VAL A 33 2.06 -15.53 2.77
N PHE A 34 1.44 -16.11 3.80
CA PHE A 34 0.10 -15.73 4.26
C PHE A 34 0.03 -14.25 4.69
N GLN A 35 1.04 -13.79 5.44
CA GLN A 35 1.17 -12.40 5.86
C GLN A 35 1.31 -11.47 4.64
N GLN A 36 2.12 -11.84 3.65
CA GLN A 36 2.30 -11.04 2.45
C GLN A 36 1.02 -10.96 1.61
N LEU A 37 0.28 -12.07 1.45
CA LEU A 37 -1.00 -12.12 0.75
C LEU A 37 -2.10 -11.31 1.46
N THR A 38 -2.12 -11.38 2.79
CA THR A 38 -3.08 -10.62 3.59
C THR A 38 -2.73 -9.13 3.62
N ALA A 39 -1.44 -8.78 3.67
CA ALA A 39 -0.98 -7.40 3.60
C ALA A 39 -1.36 -6.73 2.27
N THR A 40 -1.10 -7.38 1.13
CA THR A 40 -1.52 -6.86 -0.19
C THR A 40 -3.04 -6.75 -0.30
N THR A 41 -3.78 -7.75 0.15
CA THR A 41 -5.25 -7.72 0.16
C THR A 41 -5.79 -6.60 1.04
N SER A 42 -5.21 -6.38 2.23
CA SER A 42 -5.63 -5.32 3.15
C SER A 42 -5.33 -3.92 2.61
N MET A 43 -4.18 -3.74 1.94
CA MET A 43 -3.83 -2.51 1.23
C MET A 43 -4.85 -2.22 0.12
N PHE A 44 -5.20 -3.25 -0.66
CA PHE A 44 -6.17 -3.14 -1.75
C PHE A 44 -7.57 -2.80 -1.23
N CYS A 45 -8.03 -3.44 -0.15
CA CYS A 45 -9.30 -3.13 0.49
C CYS A 45 -9.34 -1.69 1.02
N LYS A 46 -8.29 -1.24 1.72
CA LYS A 46 -8.20 0.15 2.20
C LYS A 46 -8.20 1.14 1.03
N ALA A 47 -7.46 0.86 -0.03
CA ALA A 47 -7.43 1.68 -1.23
C ALA A 47 -8.78 1.71 -1.96
N ALA A 48 -9.51 0.59 -2.01
CA ALA A 48 -10.84 0.52 -2.62
C ALA A 48 -11.87 1.33 -1.83
N ILE A 49 -11.85 1.26 -0.49
CA ILE A 49 -12.77 2.03 0.37
C ILE A 49 -12.46 3.52 0.27
N LEU A 50 -11.21 3.94 0.45
CA LEU A 50 -10.85 5.36 0.35
C LEU A 50 -11.02 5.89 -1.08
N GLY A 51 -10.66 5.09 -2.08
CA GLY A 51 -10.75 5.44 -3.48
C GLY A 51 -12.20 5.64 -3.93
N SER A 52 -13.09 4.69 -3.61
CA SER A 52 -14.51 4.80 -3.97
C SER A 52 -15.18 6.00 -3.29
N LEU A 53 -14.94 6.21 -2.00
CA LEU A 53 -15.51 7.35 -1.27
C LEU A 53 -14.97 8.68 -1.82
N GLY A 54 -13.66 8.77 -2.05
CA GLY A 54 -13.03 9.96 -2.63
C GLY A 54 -13.55 10.27 -4.04
N PHE A 55 -13.75 9.23 -4.87
CA PHE A 55 -14.31 9.39 -6.20
C PHE A 55 -15.72 9.97 -6.18
N LEU A 56 -16.55 9.51 -5.23
CA LEU A 56 -17.91 10.00 -5.02
C LEU A 56 -17.92 11.48 -4.63
N VAL A 57 -17.03 11.89 -3.73
CA VAL A 57 -16.86 13.30 -3.32
C VAL A 57 -16.46 14.17 -4.50
N ILE A 58 -15.53 13.70 -5.34
CA ILE A 58 -15.09 14.44 -6.52
C ILE A 58 -16.27 14.65 -7.49
N ILE A 59 -17.07 13.62 -7.77
CA ILE A 59 -18.23 13.74 -8.66
C ILE A 59 -19.21 14.80 -8.12
N LEU A 60 -19.54 14.76 -6.83
CA LEU A 60 -20.44 15.72 -6.21
C LEU A 60 -19.88 17.15 -6.27
N LEU A 61 -18.57 17.32 -6.06
CA LEU A 61 -17.91 18.62 -6.18
C LEU A 61 -17.99 19.18 -7.60
N ILE A 62 -17.86 18.35 -8.63
CA ILE A 62 -17.94 18.78 -10.03
C ILE A 62 -19.35 19.30 -10.33
N VAL A 63 -20.38 18.58 -9.87
CA VAL A 63 -21.78 18.98 -10.05
C VAL A 63 -22.04 20.30 -9.31
N ALA A 64 -21.64 20.41 -8.04
CA ALA A 64 -21.81 21.63 -7.25
C ALA A 64 -21.08 22.84 -7.87
N THR A 65 -19.84 22.64 -8.32
CA THR A 65 -19.04 23.69 -8.98
C THR A 65 -19.70 24.15 -10.28
N THR A 66 -20.18 23.21 -11.09
CA THR A 66 -20.86 23.54 -12.36
C THR A 66 -22.15 24.32 -12.12
N LEU A 67 -22.94 23.94 -11.11
CA LEU A 67 -24.15 24.67 -10.72
C LEU A 67 -23.85 26.07 -10.20
N ALA A 68 -22.83 26.23 -9.36
CA ALA A 68 -22.42 27.52 -8.83
C ALA A 68 -21.96 28.48 -9.93
N ILE A 69 -21.13 27.99 -10.87
CA ILE A 69 -20.65 28.80 -12.00
C ILE A 69 -21.78 29.09 -12.99
N ASN A 70 -22.71 28.15 -13.19
CA ASN A 70 -23.86 28.36 -14.06
C ASN A 70 -24.76 29.52 -13.58
N ASN A 71 -24.99 29.63 -12.27
CA ASN A 71 -25.74 30.75 -11.70
C ASN A 71 -25.07 32.12 -11.91
N LEU A 72 -23.74 32.15 -12.02
CA LEU A 72 -22.97 33.40 -12.22
C LEU A 72 -22.90 33.80 -13.69
N VAL A 73 -22.72 32.82 -14.59
CA VAL A 73 -22.49 33.05 -16.02
C VAL A 73 -23.80 33.05 -16.82
N GLY A 74 -24.87 32.45 -16.28
CA GLY A 74 -26.19 32.36 -16.92
C GLY A 74 -26.22 31.44 -18.15
N ASN A 75 -25.12 30.75 -18.47
CA ASN A 75 -25.00 29.84 -19.59
C ASN A 75 -24.23 28.57 -19.21
N MET A 76 -24.91 27.43 -19.37
CA MET A 76 -24.46 26.11 -18.93
C MET A 76 -23.20 25.62 -19.66
N ILE A 77 -23.01 26.05 -20.90
CA ILE A 77 -21.85 25.63 -21.71
C ILE A 77 -20.56 26.20 -21.12
N TYR A 78 -20.54 27.50 -20.82
CA TYR A 78 -19.38 28.15 -20.23
C TYR A 78 -19.10 27.64 -18.81
N ALA A 79 -20.14 27.36 -18.02
CA ALA A 79 -19.98 26.81 -16.68
C ALA A 79 -19.31 25.43 -16.69
N CYS A 80 -19.69 24.56 -17.62
CA CYS A 80 -19.08 23.25 -17.80
C CYS A 80 -17.62 23.36 -18.28
N LEU A 81 -17.34 24.30 -19.19
CA LEU A 81 -15.99 24.50 -19.72
C LEU A 81 -15.01 25.00 -18.65
N ILE A 82 -15.46 25.92 -17.79
CA ILE A 82 -14.66 26.44 -16.67
C ILE A 82 -14.46 25.37 -15.60
N SER A 83 -15.49 24.60 -15.24
CA SER A 83 -15.36 23.54 -14.23
C SER A 83 -14.42 22.41 -14.71
N ALA A 84 -14.50 22.04 -15.99
CA ALA A 84 -13.56 21.11 -16.60
C ALA A 84 -12.12 21.66 -16.63
N GLY A 85 -11.94 22.95 -16.91
CA GLY A 85 -10.63 23.61 -16.87
C GLY A 85 -9.98 23.56 -15.49
N ILE A 86 -10.76 23.82 -14.43
CA ILE A 86 -10.30 23.75 -13.02
C ILE A 86 -9.87 22.32 -12.66
N LEU A 87 -10.65 21.31 -13.04
CA LEU A 87 -10.30 19.90 -12.85
C LEU A 87 -9.02 19.52 -13.58
N CYS A 88 -8.85 19.99 -14.82
CA CYS A 88 -7.67 19.71 -15.62
C CYS A 88 -6.41 20.31 -14.97
N LEU A 89 -6.50 21.54 -14.45
CA LEU A 89 -5.43 22.18 -13.68
C LEU A 89 -5.10 21.41 -12.40
N LEU A 90 -6.11 21.00 -11.63
CA LEU A 90 -5.91 20.15 -10.45
C LEU A 90 -5.23 18.83 -10.80
N GLY A 91 -5.66 18.18 -11.88
CA GLY A 91 -5.04 16.96 -12.40
C GLY A 91 -3.58 17.16 -12.79
N ALA A 92 -3.25 18.28 -13.45
CA ALA A 92 -1.88 18.63 -13.81
C ALA A 92 -0.98 18.86 -12.58
N ILE A 93 -1.50 19.53 -11.54
CA ILE A 93 -0.79 19.73 -10.27
C ILE A 93 -0.49 18.38 -9.60
N ILE A 94 -1.47 17.49 -9.52
CA ILE A 94 -1.30 16.13 -8.96
C ILE A 94 -0.28 15.34 -9.76
N TYR A 95 -0.31 15.44 -11.10
CA TYR A 95 0.65 14.78 -11.97
C TYR A 95 2.08 15.27 -11.73
N ALA A 96 2.29 16.58 -11.56
CA ALA A 96 3.59 17.14 -11.23
C ALA A 96 4.10 16.68 -9.85
N LEU A 97 3.20 16.55 -8.86
CA LEU A 97 3.51 16.05 -7.52
C LEU A 97 3.87 14.56 -7.50
N ARG A 98 3.48 13.77 -8.52
CA ARG A 98 3.78 12.33 -8.60
C ARG A 98 5.26 12.02 -8.39
N PHE A 99 6.15 12.80 -9.01
CA PHE A 99 7.59 12.59 -8.91
C PHE A 99 8.13 12.82 -7.48
N ARG A 100 7.53 13.77 -6.74
CA ARG A 100 7.87 14.01 -5.33
C ARG A 100 7.44 12.84 -4.44
N ILE A 101 6.26 12.28 -4.70
CA ILE A 101 5.70 11.15 -3.94
C ILE A 101 6.55 9.89 -4.16
N GLU A 102 6.92 9.60 -5.40
CA GLU A 102 7.75 8.45 -5.76
C GLU A 102 9.11 8.49 -5.03
N ASN A 103 9.77 9.65 -5.04
CA ASN A 103 11.06 9.82 -4.37
C ASN A 103 10.95 9.69 -2.83
N LEU A 104 9.84 10.14 -2.23
CA LEU A 104 9.59 9.96 -0.79
C LEU A 104 9.37 8.48 -0.42
N ILE A 105 8.60 7.75 -1.23
CA ILE A 105 8.33 6.33 -1.00
C ILE A 105 9.61 5.51 -1.13
N VAL A 106 10.41 5.75 -2.18
CA VAL A 106 11.70 5.07 -2.39
C VAL A 106 12.64 5.33 -1.22
N LYS A 107 12.73 6.57 -0.73
CA LYS A 107 13.60 6.93 0.40
C LYS A 107 13.14 6.29 1.72
N SER A 108 11.83 6.17 1.94
CA SER A 108 11.27 5.50 3.12
C SER A 108 11.51 3.99 3.09
N MET A 109 11.29 3.34 1.94
CA MET A 109 11.52 1.90 1.76
C MET A 109 13.01 1.57 1.84
N SER A 110 13.87 2.38 1.24
CA SER A 110 15.33 2.19 1.30
C SER A 110 15.84 2.16 2.74
N LYS A 111 15.32 3.01 3.61
CA LYS A 111 15.70 3.06 5.02
C LYS A 111 15.24 1.83 5.83
N GLN A 112 14.20 1.13 5.37
CA GLN A 112 13.61 -0.01 6.06
C GLN A 112 14.22 -1.36 5.60
N TYR A 113 14.82 -1.39 4.40
CA TYR A 113 15.44 -2.58 3.82
C TYR A 113 16.98 -2.56 3.84
N PHE A 114 17.62 -1.39 3.83
CA PHE A 114 19.07 -1.24 3.70
C PHE A 114 19.76 -0.58 4.92
N ASN A 115 19.06 -0.32 6.01
CA ASN A 115 19.66 0.05 7.31
C ASN A 115 19.20 -0.93 8.39
#